data_AF-A0A8J1XNT7-F1
#
_entry.id   AF-A0A8J1XNT7-F1
#
_cell.length_a   1.000
_cell.length_b   1.000
_cell.length_c   1.000
_cell.angle_alpha   90.00
_cell.angle_beta   90.00
_cell.angle_gamma   90.00
#
_symmetry.space_group_name_H-M   'P 1'
#
loop_
_entity.id
_entity.type
_entity.pdbx_description
1 polymer ?
#
loop_
_entity_poly.entity_id
_entity_poly.type
_entity_poly.pdbx_seq_one_letter_code
_entity_poly.pdbx_strand_id
1 'polypeptide(L)'
;GNTVLLYAARKDENDTCFRLFLENGADVNIQNNDGVTALMHAAENDKEATRVRLLLEHGADVNAQDEDGDTALLYAAWNDEDDTRVRLLLEHGADVNAKDNDGNTVLLYAAR
;
A
#
# COMPACT_ATOMS: atom_id res chain seq x y z
N GLY A 1 4.10 0.42 -15.98
CA GLY A 1 2.98 -0.08 -16.80
C GLY A 1 1.93 -0.68 -15.88
N ASN A 2 0.64 -0.38 -16.07
CA ASN A 2 -0.38 -0.80 -15.11
C ASN A 2 -0.68 -2.31 -15.23
N THR A 3 -0.50 -3.05 -14.15
CA THR A 3 -0.86 -4.47 -14.09
C THR A 3 -2.31 -4.64 -13.62
N VAL A 4 -2.88 -5.82 -13.88
CA VAL A 4 -4.23 -6.17 -13.42
C VAL A 4 -4.33 -6.13 -11.89
N LEU A 5 -3.25 -6.50 -11.19
CA LEU A 5 -3.19 -6.48 -9.72
C LEU A 5 -3.28 -5.06 -9.15
N LEU A 6 -2.57 -4.10 -9.76
CA LEU A 6 -2.63 -2.67 -9.40
C LEU A 6 -4.07 -2.12 -9.50
N TYR A 7 -4.78 -2.43 -10.59
CA TYR A 7 -6.18 -2.00 -10.75
C TYR A 7 -7.12 -2.66 -9.74
N ALA A 8 -6.92 -3.95 -9.45
CA ALA A 8 -7.72 -4.69 -8.49
C ALA A 8 -7.48 -4.25 -7.03
N ALA A 9 -6.30 -3.72 -6.72
CA ALA A 9 -5.99 -3.14 -5.42
C ALA A 9 -6.79 -1.86 -5.13
N ARG A 10 -7.21 -1.12 -6.18
CA ARG A 10 -7.91 0.17 -6.05
C ARG A 10 -9.43 0.05 -5.86
N LYS A 11 -10.04 -1.08 -6.24
CA LYS A 11 -11.50 -1.23 -6.24
C LYS A 11 -11.94 -2.18 -5.15
N ASP A 12 -12.69 -1.65 -4.18
CA ASP A 12 -13.20 -2.36 -3.01
C ASP A 12 -14.11 -3.56 -3.36
N GLU A 13 -14.75 -3.53 -4.53
CA GLU A 13 -15.81 -4.47 -4.91
C GLU A 13 -15.32 -5.82 -5.48
N ASN A 14 -14.01 -6.04 -5.67
CA ASN A 14 -13.52 -7.23 -6.37
C ASN A 14 -12.41 -8.03 -5.64
N ASP A 15 -12.70 -8.41 -4.40
CA ASP A 15 -11.84 -9.30 -3.60
C ASP A 15 -11.59 -10.65 -4.27
N THR A 16 -12.58 -11.20 -4.98
CA THR A 16 -12.48 -12.53 -5.59
C THR A 16 -11.41 -12.57 -6.66
N CYS A 17 -11.40 -11.62 -7.62
CA CYS A 17 -10.35 -11.58 -8.62
C CYS A 17 -9.00 -11.25 -7.99
N PHE A 18 -8.96 -10.36 -6.99
CA PHE A 18 -7.73 -10.01 -6.29
C PHE A 18 -7.06 -11.24 -5.66
N ARG A 19 -7.80 -12.04 -4.89
CA ARG A 19 -7.31 -13.29 -4.30
C ARG A 19 -6.87 -14.29 -5.36
N LEU A 20 -7.66 -14.47 -6.42
CA LEU A 20 -7.29 -15.38 -7.52
C LEU A 20 -5.95 -15.00 -8.17
N PHE A 21 -5.66 -13.72 -8.36
CA PHE A 21 -4.38 -13.30 -8.92
C PHE A 21 -3.20 -13.61 -7.98
N LEU A 22 -3.36 -13.34 -6.68
CA LEU A 22 -2.34 -13.67 -5.68
C LEU A 22 -2.09 -15.18 -5.60
N GLU A 23 -3.16 -15.99 -5.55
CA GLU A 23 -3.09 -17.45 -5.51
C GLU A 23 -2.43 -18.06 -6.77
N ASN A 24 -2.50 -17.36 -7.91
CA ASN A 24 -1.86 -17.75 -9.16
C ASN A 24 -0.46 -17.14 -9.34
N GLY A 25 0.13 -16.56 -8.27
CA GLY A 25 1.50 -16.09 -8.28
C GLY A 25 1.70 -14.76 -9.00
N ALA A 26 0.70 -13.88 -9.00
CA ALA A 26 0.89 -12.50 -9.44
C ALA A 26 2.00 -11.83 -8.61
N ASP A 27 2.93 -11.17 -9.28
CA ASP A 27 3.99 -10.40 -8.62
C ASP A 27 3.39 -9.16 -7.96
N VAL A 28 3.43 -9.15 -6.63
CA VAL A 28 2.87 -8.10 -5.76
C VAL A 28 3.68 -6.82 -5.74
N ASN A 29 4.93 -6.86 -6.20
CA ASN A 29 5.89 -5.76 -6.12
C ASN A 29 6.03 -4.98 -7.43
N ILE A 30 5.21 -5.27 -8.44
CA ILE A 30 5.23 -4.52 -9.69
C ILE A 30 4.82 -3.07 -9.44
N GLN A 31 5.67 -2.16 -9.90
CA GLN A 31 5.42 -0.72 -9.92
C GLN A 31 4.79 -0.30 -11.24
N ASN A 32 3.87 0.67 -11.17
CA ASN A 32 3.37 1.35 -12.35
C ASN A 32 4.44 2.32 -12.92
N ASN A 33 4.05 3.23 -13.83
CA ASN A 33 5.02 4.19 -14.38
C ASN A 33 5.45 5.28 -13.40
N ASP A 34 4.72 5.44 -12.30
CA ASP A 34 4.95 6.45 -11.27
C ASP A 34 5.59 5.83 -10.03
N GLY A 35 6.07 4.57 -10.11
CA GLY A 35 6.65 3.85 -8.97
C GLY A 35 5.61 3.24 -8.00
N VAL A 36 4.32 3.44 -8.24
CA VAL A 36 3.26 3.02 -7.30
C VAL A 36 3.04 1.51 -7.36
N THR A 37 2.95 0.87 -6.18
CA THR A 37 2.66 -0.58 -6.02
C THR A 37 1.19 -0.83 -5.68
N ALA A 38 0.77 -2.09 -5.77
CA ALA A 38 -0.55 -2.51 -5.30
C ALA A 38 -0.76 -2.22 -3.80
N LEU A 39 0.29 -2.36 -2.99
CA LEU A 39 0.24 -2.11 -1.55
C LEU A 39 -0.03 -0.64 -1.24
N MET A 40 0.57 0.29 -1.99
CA MET A 40 0.32 1.73 -1.83
C MET A 40 -1.15 2.09 -2.12
N HIS A 41 -1.72 1.59 -3.22
CA HIS A 41 -3.14 1.81 -3.52
C HIS A 41 -4.08 1.22 -2.47
N ALA A 42 -3.79 0.01 -1.98
CA ALA A 42 -4.56 -0.60 -0.91
C ALA A 42 -4.45 0.21 0.39
N ALA A 43 -3.24 0.67 0.74
CA ALA A 43 -3.01 1.49 1.92
C ALA A 43 -3.82 2.80 1.89
N GLU A 44 -4.07 3.40 0.72
CA GLU A 44 -4.88 4.61 0.58
C GLU A 44 -6.40 4.35 0.59
N ASN A 45 -6.86 3.25 -0.02
CA ASN A 45 -8.28 3.08 -0.38
C ASN A 45 -9.01 1.90 0.29
N ASP A 46 -8.29 0.90 0.81
CA ASP A 46 -8.87 -0.37 1.29
C ASP A 46 -9.37 -0.25 2.74
N LYS A 47 -10.62 0.18 2.92
CA LYS A 47 -11.20 0.48 4.25
C LYS A 47 -11.09 -0.67 5.24
N GLU A 48 -11.36 -1.90 4.79
CA GLU A 48 -11.32 -3.10 5.64
C GLU A 48 -9.90 -3.67 5.80
N ALA A 49 -8.88 -3.04 5.21
CA ALA A 49 -7.47 -3.45 5.19
C ALA A 49 -7.22 -4.92 4.76
N THR A 50 -8.19 -5.54 4.09
CA THR A 50 -8.14 -6.93 3.64
C THR A 50 -7.09 -7.12 2.55
N ARG A 51 -7.01 -6.21 1.58
CA ARG A 51 -5.99 -6.21 0.52
C ARG A 51 -4.62 -5.88 1.07
N VAL A 52 -4.52 -4.94 2.01
CA VAL A 52 -3.25 -4.64 2.71
C VAL A 52 -2.70 -5.91 3.35
N ARG A 53 -3.52 -6.62 4.13
CA ARG A 53 -3.13 -7.89 4.75
C ARG A 53 -2.70 -8.93 3.72
N LEU A 54 -3.52 -9.17 2.70
CA LEU A 54 -3.23 -10.18 1.68
C LEU A 54 -1.93 -9.89 0.92
N LEU A 55 -1.67 -8.63 0.55
CA LEU A 55 -0.43 -8.25 -0.15
C LEU A 55 0.80 -8.49 0.73
N LEU A 56 0.73 -8.10 2.00
CA LEU A 56 1.83 -8.33 2.96
C LEU A 56 2.08 -9.82 3.18
N GLU A 57 1.03 -10.64 3.32
CA GLU A 57 1.13 -12.10 3.43
C GLU A 57 1.75 -12.75 2.18
N HIS A 58 1.62 -12.12 1.00
CA HIS A 58 2.22 -12.56 -0.26
C HIS A 58 3.58 -11.91 -0.55
N GLY A 59 4.19 -11.23 0.44
CA GLY A 59 5.55 -10.72 0.35
C GLY A 59 5.67 -9.37 -0.37
N ALA A 60 4.63 -8.53 -0.29
CA ALA A 60 4.75 -7.15 -0.72
C ALA A 60 5.84 -6.42 0.08
N ASP A 61 6.69 -5.68 -0.62
CA ASP A 61 7.70 -4.83 -0.01
C ASP A 61 7.00 -3.63 0.63
N VAL A 62 6.90 -3.70 1.97
CA VAL A 62 6.25 -2.68 2.79
C VAL A 62 6.93 -1.31 2.71
N ASN A 63 8.22 -1.29 2.35
CA ASN A 63 9.05 -0.08 2.29
C ASN A 63 9.38 0.35 0.86
N ALA A 64 8.73 -0.24 -0.16
CA ALA A 64 8.83 0.26 -1.52
C ALA A 64 8.45 1.74 -1.57
N GLN A 65 9.19 2.50 -2.39
CA GLN A 65 8.94 3.92 -2.63
C GLN A 65 8.50 4.14 -4.06
N ASP A 66 7.53 5.04 -4.25
CA ASP A 66 7.17 5.54 -5.57
C ASP A 66 8.15 6.65 -6.03
N GLU A 67 7.86 7.29 -7.17
CA GLU A 67 8.73 8.35 -7.71
C GLU A 67 8.80 9.60 -6.82
N ASP A 68 7.79 9.84 -5.98
CA ASP A 68 7.73 10.95 -5.02
C ASP A 68 8.36 10.57 -3.66
N GLY A 69 8.85 9.33 -3.53
CA GLY A 69 9.45 8.81 -2.30
C GLY A 69 8.41 8.32 -1.29
N ASP A 70 7.13 8.32 -1.64
CA ASP A 70 6.06 7.89 -0.76
C ASP A 70 6.07 6.36 -0.61
N THR A 71 5.84 5.91 0.62
CA THR A 71 5.70 4.49 0.97
C THR A 71 4.23 4.18 1.23
N ALA A 72 3.85 2.90 1.27
CA ALA A 72 2.51 2.50 1.67
C ALA A 72 2.09 3.09 3.04
N LEU A 73 3.04 3.29 3.97
CA LEU A 73 2.76 3.92 5.25
C LEU A 73 2.39 5.41 5.12
N LEU A 74 3.02 6.13 4.20
CA LEU A 74 2.70 7.54 3.91
C LEU A 74 1.32 7.67 3.26
N TYR A 75 1.00 6.80 2.28
CA TYR A 75 -0.33 6.70 1.67
C TYR A 75 -1.44 6.40 2.71
N ALA A 76 -1.19 5.51 3.67
CA ALA A 76 -2.16 5.20 4.73
C ALA A 76 -2.44 6.39 5.65
N ALA A 77 -1.46 7.28 5.85
CA ALA A 77 -1.58 8.42 6.76
C ALA A 77 -2.34 9.61 6.18
N TRP A 78 -2.66 9.61 4.87
CA TRP A 78 -3.53 10.62 4.27
C TRP A 78 -5.00 10.46 4.68
N ASN A 79 -5.36 9.36 5.33
CA ASN A 79 -6.72 9.05 5.73
C ASN A 79 -6.79 8.99 7.27
N ASP A 80 -7.49 9.96 7.86
CA ASP A 80 -7.54 10.21 9.31
C ASP A 80 -8.63 9.39 10.03
N GLU A 81 -9.50 8.71 9.29
CA GLU A 81 -10.68 8.05 9.85
C GLU A 81 -10.38 6.66 10.47
N ASP A 82 -9.33 5.96 10.02
CA ASP A 82 -9.02 4.59 10.45
C ASP A 82 -7.52 4.25 10.40
N ASP A 83 -6.95 3.89 11.57
CA ASP A 83 -5.53 3.57 11.75
C ASP A 83 -5.18 2.08 11.51
N THR A 84 -6.15 1.24 11.16
CA THR A 84 -5.97 -0.21 10.95
C THR A 84 -4.89 -0.51 9.93
N ARG A 85 -4.87 0.24 8.81
CA ARG A 85 -3.87 0.08 7.74
C ARG A 85 -2.48 0.49 8.21
N VAL A 86 -2.37 1.61 8.93
CA VAL A 86 -1.11 2.07 9.54
C VAL A 86 -0.55 1.01 10.49
N ARG A 87 -1.40 0.47 11.38
CA ARG A 87 -1.00 -0.59 12.32
C ARG A 87 -0.51 -1.84 11.59
N LEU A 88 -1.24 -2.32 10.59
CA LEU A 88 -0.86 -3.50 9.82
C LEU A 88 0.48 -3.33 9.10
N LEU A 89 0.70 -2.16 8.49
CA LEU A 89 1.97 -1.86 7.83
C LEU A 89 3.13 -1.85 8.82
N LEU A 90 2.96 -1.22 9.99
CA LEU A 90 3.96 -1.21 11.07
C LEU A 90 4.24 -2.61 11.63
N GLU A 91 3.21 -3.43 11.82
CA GLU A 91 3.35 -4.83 12.24
C GLU A 91 4.17 -5.66 11.25
N HIS A 92 4.15 -5.30 9.96
CA HIS A 92 4.93 -5.95 8.91
C HIS A 92 6.27 -5.25 8.61
N GLY A 93 6.70 -4.31 9.46
CA GLY A 93 8.03 -3.72 9.40
C GLY A 93 8.15 -2.49 8.50
N ALA A 94 7.05 -1.76 8.28
CA ALA A 94 7.12 -0.43 7.68
C ALA A 94 8.04 0.49 8.52
N ASP A 95 8.94 1.21 7.85
CA ASP A 95 9.79 2.19 8.51
C ASP A 95 8.97 3.45 8.84
N VAL A 96 8.66 3.62 10.13
CA VAL A 96 7.97 4.81 10.65
C VAL A 96 8.72 6.13 10.38
N ASN A 97 10.02 6.06 10.12
CA ASN A 97 10.87 7.21 9.81
C ASN A 97 11.11 7.40 8.31
N ALA A 98 10.47 6.61 7.44
CA ALA A 98 10.51 6.82 6.01
C ALA A 98 10.07 8.24 5.66
N LYS A 99 10.73 8.79 4.63
CA LYS A 99 10.50 10.14 4.16
C LYS A 99 10.19 10.14 2.68
N ASP A 100 9.22 10.97 2.30
CA ASP A 100 9.05 11.37 0.92
C ASP A 100 10.22 12.27 0.46
N ASN A 101 10.22 12.64 -0.81
CA ASN A 101 11.25 13.50 -1.41
C ASN A 101 11.29 14.91 -0.82
N ASP A 102 10.20 15.37 -0.20
CA ASP A 102 10.11 16.64 0.51
C ASP A 102 10.60 16.54 1.98
N GLY A 103 10.94 15.35 2.43
CA GLY A 103 11.40 15.07 3.79
C GLY A 103 10.29 14.92 4.82
N ASN A 104 9.03 14.85 4.40
CA ASN A 104 7.88 14.63 5.28
C ASN A 104 7.85 13.17 5.75
N THR A 105 7.39 12.95 6.98
CA THR A 105 7.23 11.61 7.57
C THR A 105 5.76 11.33 7.82
N VAL A 106 5.41 10.07 8.11
CA VAL A 106 4.04 9.66 8.49
C VAL A 106 3.47 10.53 9.62
N LEU A 107 4.30 10.90 10.61
CA LEU A 107 3.89 11.73 11.74
C LEU A 107 3.52 13.16 11.31
N LEU A 108 4.17 13.69 10.29
CA LEU A 108 3.87 15.01 9.76
C LEU A 108 2.56 15.02 8.96
N TYR A 109 2.27 13.94 8.23
CA TYR A 109 0.98 13.77 7.55
C TYR A 109 -0.17 13.59 8.53
N ALA A 110 0.00 12.78 9.58
CA ALA A 110 -1.02 12.55 10.61
C ALA A 110 -1.31 13.78 11.51
N ALA A 111 -0.47 14.81 11.44
CA ALA A 111 -0.63 16.05 12.21
C ALA A 111 -1.27 17.20 11.41
N ARG A 112 -1.56 17.00 10.12
CA ARG A 112 -2.25 17.97 9.25
C ARG A 112 -3.75 17.81 9.33
#